data_AF-A0A0P0NJK6-F1
#
_entry.id   AF-A0A0P0NJK6-F1
#
_cell.length_a   1.000
_cell.length_b   1.000
_cell.length_c   1.000
_cell.angle_alpha   90.00
_cell.angle_beta   90.00
_cell.angle_gamma   90.00
#
_symmetry.space_group_name_H-M   'P 1'
#
loop_
_entity.id
_entity.type
_entity.pdbx_description
1 polymer ?
#
loop_
_entity_poly.entity_id
_entity_poly.type
_entity_poly.pdbx_seq_one_letter_code
_entity_poly.pdbx_strand_id
1 'polypeptide(L)'
;MNQPQRFLSLDVFRGMTVCFMIIVNTPGSGAQPFSMLEHAAWHGFTPTDLVFPSFLFAVGNAMSFSAKKFALMSDREVLGKIFKRTLLIFLIGYLMYWFPFFHYNEAGGISFSPIGNTRIMGVLQRIALCYGIVSLMVHYLSTRWVMVLSVLFLIGYWFLLLIFGNSSDPLSMTGNAGQYLDQFLLGNAHLYHGEGIPFDPEGILSTIPSCVNVVIGYFAGKFIQEKGKGFESIARLLLAGVLLVFLAWCWNFSFPINKKLWTSSFVLITCGLDLIIIAALIYIIELKSYVKWTGFFTVFGKNPLFIYIVADLLLVIINTIFPKSDFAGWINTVFFQAIAPGPFGSLLFAICFMLVCWLIGYVLDKKKIYIRV
;
A
#
# COMPACT_ATOMS: atom_id res chain seq x y z
N MET A 1 11.80 -2.82 34.34
CA MET A 1 10.86 -2.26 33.35
C MET A 1 11.47 -2.45 31.96
N ASN A 2 11.06 -3.49 31.23
CA ASN A 2 11.54 -3.69 29.86
C ASN A 2 11.01 -2.53 29.00
N GLN A 3 11.90 -1.66 28.53
CA GLN A 3 11.52 -0.72 27.47
C GLN A 3 10.96 -1.53 26.31
N PRO A 4 9.87 -1.08 25.65
CA PRO A 4 9.34 -1.79 24.50
C PRO A 4 10.45 -1.89 23.45
N GLN A 5 10.93 -3.12 23.23
CA GLN A 5 12.02 -3.39 22.30
C GLN A 5 11.56 -2.99 20.91
N ARG A 6 12.03 -1.83 20.44
CA ARG A 6 11.68 -1.28 19.14
C ARG A 6 12.56 -1.97 18.10
N PHE A 7 11.93 -2.56 17.09
CA PHE A 7 12.63 -3.26 16.02
C PHE A 7 12.96 -2.27 14.91
N LEU A 8 14.23 -1.86 14.82
CA LEU A 8 14.69 -0.86 13.87
C LEU A 8 14.48 -1.32 12.43
N SER A 9 14.70 -2.60 12.14
CA SER A 9 14.47 -3.20 10.82
C SER A 9 13.02 -3.04 10.33
N LEU A 10 12.04 -3.15 11.23
CA LEU A 10 10.61 -3.02 10.89
C LEU A 10 10.24 -1.55 10.63
N ASP A 11 10.82 -0.62 11.39
CA ASP A 11 10.67 0.81 11.14
C ASP A 11 11.29 1.23 9.81
N VAL A 12 12.45 0.67 9.46
CA VAL A 12 13.12 0.89 8.18
C VAL A 12 12.32 0.30 7.03
N PHE A 13 11.85 -0.94 7.15
CA PHE A 13 11.01 -1.58 6.12
C PHE A 13 9.79 -0.71 5.78
N ARG A 14 9.04 -0.29 6.80
CA ARG A 14 7.89 0.60 6.64
C ARG A 14 8.27 1.98 6.07
N GLY A 15 9.46 2.49 6.40
CA GLY A 15 9.96 3.74 5.85
C GLY A 15 10.34 3.62 4.37
N MET A 16 10.94 2.50 3.98
CA MET A 16 11.25 2.17 2.59
C MET A 16 9.97 2.09 1.76
N THR A 17 8.92 1.41 2.24
CA THR A 17 7.66 1.29 1.49
C THR A 17 7.04 2.65 1.18
N VAL A 18 6.98 3.58 2.15
CA VAL A 18 6.47 4.94 1.91
C VAL A 18 7.38 5.74 0.98
N CYS A 19 8.69 5.66 1.17
CA CYS A 19 9.66 6.34 0.30
C CYS A 19 9.48 5.93 -1.16
N PHE A 20 9.45 4.63 -1.43
CA PHE A 20 9.24 4.11 -2.78
C PHE A 20 7.84 4.39 -3.31
N MET A 21 6.81 4.39 -2.45
CA MET A 21 5.43 4.72 -2.85
C MET A 21 5.34 6.13 -3.43
N ILE A 22 6.03 7.09 -2.83
CA ILE A 22 6.07 8.45 -3.35
C ILE A 22 6.78 8.47 -4.70
N ILE A 23 7.95 7.83 -4.83
CA ILE A 23 8.72 7.81 -6.07
C ILE A 23 7.90 7.24 -7.24
N VAL A 24 7.23 6.11 -7.04
CA VAL A 24 6.50 5.42 -8.12
C VAL A 24 5.16 6.08 -8.45
N ASN A 25 4.56 6.79 -7.50
CA ASN A 25 3.34 7.56 -7.73
C ASN A 25 3.61 8.91 -8.38
N THR A 26 4.86 9.42 -8.36
CA THR A 26 5.22 10.73 -8.91
C THR A 26 6.34 10.65 -9.96
N PRO A 27 6.16 9.91 -11.07
CA PRO A 27 7.19 9.81 -12.11
C PRO A 27 7.49 11.14 -12.84
N GLY A 28 6.67 12.18 -12.64
CA GLY A 28 6.74 13.42 -13.43
C GLY A 28 6.21 13.24 -14.85
N SER A 29 5.86 14.33 -15.53
CA SER A 29 5.29 14.30 -16.90
C SER A 29 6.29 14.71 -17.98
N GLY A 30 6.16 14.15 -19.19
CA GLY A 30 6.95 14.54 -20.37
C GLY A 30 8.01 13.53 -20.85
N ALA A 31 8.31 12.48 -20.10
CA ALA A 31 9.16 11.37 -20.55
C ALA A 31 8.68 10.03 -19.98
N GLN A 32 8.91 8.96 -20.73
CA GLN A 32 8.66 7.60 -20.26
C GLN A 32 9.63 7.27 -19.10
N PRO A 33 9.13 6.89 -17.91
CA PRO A 33 9.97 6.46 -16.81
C PRO A 33 10.76 5.19 -17.14
N PHE A 34 11.66 4.77 -16.25
CA PHE A 34 12.24 3.43 -16.36
C PHE A 34 11.14 2.38 -16.23
N SER A 35 11.15 1.36 -17.08
CA SER A 35 10.15 0.28 -17.07
C SER A 35 10.01 -0.44 -15.71
N MET A 36 11.07 -0.43 -14.89
CA MET A 36 11.03 -0.98 -13.52
C MET A 36 10.19 -0.13 -12.56
N LEU A 37 9.98 1.15 -12.87
CA LEU A 37 9.19 2.11 -12.10
C LEU A 37 7.73 2.16 -12.56
N GLU A 38 7.41 1.54 -13.70
CA GLU A 38 6.05 1.44 -14.21
C GLU A 38 5.34 0.21 -13.65
N HIS A 39 4.01 0.27 -13.57
CA HIS A 39 3.20 -0.89 -13.21
C HIS A 39 3.11 -1.87 -14.39
N ALA A 40 2.97 -3.17 -14.10
CA ALA A 40 2.61 -4.13 -15.14
C ALA A 40 1.29 -3.71 -15.81
N ALA A 41 1.25 -3.80 -17.15
CA ALA A 41 0.09 -3.32 -17.92
C ALA A 41 -1.22 -4.03 -17.52
N TRP A 42 -1.18 -5.35 -17.35
CA TRP A 42 -2.31 -6.14 -16.85
C TRP A 42 -1.83 -7.33 -16.02
N HIS A 43 -1.40 -8.40 -16.70
CA HIS A 43 -0.71 -9.53 -16.07
C HIS A 43 0.79 -9.28 -16.03
N GLY A 44 1.43 -9.72 -14.95
CA GLY A 44 2.86 -9.58 -14.73
C GLY A 44 3.18 -8.94 -13.39
N PHE A 45 4.45 -8.67 -13.21
CA PHE A 45 4.98 -8.13 -11.97
C PHE A 45 6.19 -7.24 -12.26
N THR A 46 6.17 -6.05 -11.69
CA THR A 46 7.26 -5.08 -11.68
C THR A 46 7.65 -4.76 -10.23
N PRO A 47 8.86 -4.22 -9.98
CA PRO A 47 9.25 -3.77 -8.64
C PRO A 47 8.27 -2.76 -8.03
N THR A 48 7.67 -1.90 -8.84
CA THR A 48 6.66 -0.92 -8.43
C THR A 48 5.37 -1.56 -7.91
N ASP A 49 4.99 -2.74 -8.43
CA ASP A 49 3.81 -3.48 -7.95
C ASP A 49 3.97 -4.01 -6.52
N LEU A 50 5.20 -4.14 -6.01
CA LEU A 50 5.47 -4.61 -4.65
C LEU A 50 5.13 -3.56 -3.58
N VAL A 51 5.16 -2.27 -3.91
CA VAL A 51 5.17 -1.21 -2.91
C VAL A 51 3.89 -1.17 -2.05
N PHE A 52 2.73 -1.21 -2.69
CA PHE A 52 1.44 -1.17 -1.98
C PHE A 52 1.20 -2.43 -1.12
N PRO A 53 1.37 -3.67 -1.62
CA PRO A 53 1.24 -4.86 -0.76
C PRO A 53 2.26 -4.90 0.38
N SER A 54 3.50 -4.42 0.19
CA SER A 54 4.47 -4.27 1.29
C SER A 54 3.99 -3.30 2.36
N PHE A 55 3.23 -2.26 1.98
CA PHE A 55 2.60 -1.36 2.95
C PHE A 55 1.51 -2.08 3.78
N LEU A 56 0.66 -2.90 3.15
CA LEU A 56 -0.32 -3.74 3.87
C LEU A 56 0.37 -4.73 4.80
N PHE A 57 1.45 -5.37 4.35
CA PHE A 57 2.30 -6.21 5.19
C PHE A 57 2.84 -5.42 6.39
N ALA A 58 3.37 -4.22 6.18
CA ALA A 58 3.88 -3.35 7.25
C ALA A 58 2.79 -2.94 8.25
N VAL A 59 1.55 -2.71 7.78
CA VAL A 59 0.38 -2.45 8.65
C VAL A 59 0.11 -3.65 9.56
N GLY A 60 0.11 -4.87 9.01
CA GLY A 60 -0.04 -6.10 9.78
C GLY A 60 1.08 -6.27 10.81
N ASN A 61 2.32 -6.03 10.40
CA ASN A 61 3.47 -6.09 11.28
C ASN A 61 3.33 -5.11 12.46
N ALA A 62 2.98 -3.85 12.19
CA ALA A 62 2.72 -2.86 13.24
C ALA A 62 1.55 -3.25 14.16
N MET A 63 0.52 -3.88 13.63
CA MET A 63 -0.62 -4.39 14.39
C MET A 63 -0.21 -5.46 15.43
N SER A 64 0.78 -6.30 15.10
CA SER A 64 1.28 -7.33 16.04
C SER A 64 1.84 -6.75 17.35
N PHE A 65 2.32 -5.51 17.35
CA PHE A 65 2.79 -4.83 18.57
C PHE A 65 1.64 -4.25 19.41
N SER A 66 0.51 -3.93 18.77
CA SER A 66 -0.69 -3.43 19.44
C SER A 66 -1.50 -4.56 20.09
N ALA A 67 -1.40 -5.78 19.57
CA ALA A 67 -2.14 -6.94 20.08
C ALA A 67 -1.89 -7.23 21.57
N LYS A 68 -0.65 -7.07 22.05
CA LYS A 68 -0.32 -7.23 23.49
C LYS A 68 -1.06 -6.23 24.37
N LYS A 69 -1.35 -5.03 23.86
CA LYS A 69 -2.11 -4.00 24.58
C LYS A 69 -3.61 -4.32 24.57
N PHE A 70 -4.12 -4.86 23.47
CA PHE A 70 -5.54 -5.24 23.36
C PHE A 70 -5.89 -6.42 24.28
N ALA A 71 -4.95 -7.34 24.53
CA ALA A 71 -5.14 -8.42 25.49
C ALA A 71 -5.39 -7.97 26.95
N LEU A 72 -5.04 -6.71 27.28
CA LEU A 72 -5.23 -6.13 28.61
C LEU A 72 -6.46 -5.22 28.69
N MET A 73 -7.22 -5.06 27.61
CA MET A 73 -8.36 -4.14 27.50
C MET A 73 -9.67 -4.92 27.46
N SER A 74 -10.76 -4.23 27.80
CA SER A 74 -12.11 -4.80 27.60
C SER A 74 -12.46 -4.88 26.11
N ASP A 75 -13.34 -5.81 25.75
CA ASP A 75 -13.74 -6.04 24.35
C ASP A 75 -14.29 -4.76 23.69
N ARG A 76 -15.13 -4.02 24.42
CA ARG A 76 -15.73 -2.76 23.96
C ARG A 76 -14.67 -1.68 23.65
N GLU A 77 -13.61 -1.60 24.45
CA GLU A 77 -12.52 -0.65 24.21
C GLU A 77 -11.68 -1.02 22.99
N VAL A 78 -11.44 -2.33 22.79
CA VAL A 78 -10.72 -2.83 21.62
C VAL A 78 -11.52 -2.55 20.35
N LEU A 79 -12.81 -2.92 20.34
CA LEU A 79 -13.70 -2.64 19.22
C LEU A 79 -13.80 -1.15 18.92
N GLY A 80 -13.98 -0.31 19.94
CA GLY A 80 -14.03 1.15 19.78
C GLY A 80 -12.76 1.70 19.12
N LYS A 81 -11.58 1.17 19.47
CA LYS A 81 -10.31 1.55 18.84
C LYS A 81 -10.18 1.05 17.41
N ILE A 82 -10.57 -0.19 17.14
CA ILE A 82 -10.53 -0.78 15.79
C ILE A 82 -11.46 0.02 14.87
N PHE A 83 -12.73 0.15 15.22
CA PHE A 83 -13.71 0.85 14.40
C PHE A 83 -13.37 2.33 14.21
N LYS A 84 -12.97 3.03 15.27
CA LYS A 84 -12.54 4.44 15.15
C LYS A 84 -11.39 4.59 14.17
N ARG A 85 -10.36 3.74 14.28
CA ARG A 85 -9.19 3.80 13.41
C ARG A 85 -9.52 3.44 11.97
N THR A 86 -10.30 2.38 11.75
CA THR A 86 -10.81 2.00 10.42
C THR A 86 -11.60 3.15 9.80
N LEU A 87 -12.55 3.73 10.55
CA LEU A 87 -13.38 4.83 10.06
C LEU A 87 -12.53 6.07 9.74
N LEU A 88 -11.59 6.46 10.62
CA LEU A 88 -10.74 7.63 10.39
C LEU A 88 -9.84 7.46 9.17
N ILE A 89 -9.19 6.29 8.98
CA ILE A 89 -8.35 6.06 7.80
C ILE A 89 -9.20 6.08 6.53
N PHE A 90 -10.39 5.47 6.55
CA PHE A 90 -11.30 5.46 5.42
C PHE A 90 -11.77 6.88 5.06
N LEU A 91 -12.22 7.65 6.06
CA LEU A 91 -12.68 9.03 5.86
C LEU A 91 -11.57 9.94 5.37
N ILE A 92 -10.35 9.84 5.93
CA ILE A 92 -9.20 10.62 5.46
C ILE A 92 -8.90 10.29 4.00
N GLY A 93 -8.93 9.01 3.61
CA GLY A 93 -8.76 8.60 2.22
C GLY A 93 -9.83 9.16 1.29
N TYR A 94 -11.09 9.12 1.72
CA TYR A 94 -12.20 9.66 0.94
C TYR A 94 -12.08 11.18 0.76
N LEU A 95 -11.79 11.90 1.85
CA LEU A 95 -11.56 13.35 1.82
C LEU A 95 -10.36 13.73 0.96
N MET A 96 -9.32 12.90 0.91
CA MET A 96 -8.15 13.11 0.06
C MET A 96 -8.50 13.07 -1.43
N TYR A 97 -9.38 12.15 -1.88
CA TYR A 97 -9.85 12.13 -3.26
C TYR A 97 -10.85 13.23 -3.57
N TRP A 98 -11.58 13.71 -2.57
CA TRP A 98 -12.53 14.82 -2.74
C TRP A 98 -11.87 16.20 -2.72
N PHE A 99 -10.67 16.31 -2.12
CA PHE A 99 -9.86 17.52 -2.12
C PHE A 99 -9.47 17.89 -3.58
N PRO A 100 -9.57 19.17 -4.00
CA PRO A 100 -9.69 20.40 -3.20
C PRO A 100 -11.12 20.84 -2.84
N PHE A 101 -12.14 19.98 -3.01
CA PHE A 101 -13.57 20.25 -2.78
C PHE A 101 -14.22 21.25 -3.74
N PHE A 102 -13.45 21.84 -4.65
CA PHE A 102 -13.94 22.74 -5.69
C PHE A 102 -13.30 22.41 -7.04
N HIS A 103 -13.93 22.85 -8.13
CA HIS A 103 -13.38 22.79 -9.47
C HIS A 103 -13.63 24.12 -10.20
N TYR A 104 -12.82 24.38 -11.23
CA TYR A 104 -13.01 25.51 -12.12
C TYR A 104 -14.03 25.10 -13.20
N ASN A 105 -15.16 25.81 -13.26
CA ASN A 105 -16.15 25.65 -14.32
C ASN A 105 -15.59 26.17 -15.66
N GLU A 106 -16.17 25.74 -16.78
CA GLU A 106 -15.82 26.21 -18.13
C GLU A 106 -15.92 27.74 -18.28
N ALA A 107 -16.77 28.39 -17.48
CA ALA A 107 -16.91 29.85 -17.39
C ALA A 107 -15.85 30.55 -16.51
N GLY A 108 -14.86 29.82 -15.97
CA GLY A 108 -13.80 30.34 -15.08
C GLY A 108 -14.23 30.58 -13.62
N GLY A 109 -15.47 30.25 -13.26
CA GLY A 109 -15.99 30.33 -11.89
C GLY A 109 -15.60 29.14 -11.02
N ILE A 110 -15.58 29.31 -9.70
CA ILE A 110 -15.33 28.24 -8.73
C ILE A 110 -16.67 27.62 -8.34
N SER A 111 -16.82 26.31 -8.54
CA SER A 111 -17.99 25.54 -8.12
C SER A 111 -17.57 24.41 -7.19
N PHE A 112 -18.52 23.93 -6.38
CA PHE A 112 -18.27 22.83 -5.46
C PHE A 112 -18.19 21.49 -6.21
N SER A 113 -17.18 20.68 -5.91
CA SER A 113 -16.98 19.40 -6.58
C SER A 113 -18.08 18.41 -6.22
N PRO A 114 -18.82 17.89 -7.22
CA PRO A 114 -19.94 17.00 -6.95
C PRO A 114 -19.46 15.71 -6.31
N ILE A 115 -20.04 15.39 -5.15
CA ILE A 115 -19.73 14.17 -4.39
C ILE A 115 -20.03 12.92 -5.24
N GLY A 116 -21.01 13.00 -6.14
CA GLY A 116 -21.44 11.90 -7.02
C GLY A 116 -20.39 11.40 -8.01
N ASN A 117 -19.29 12.14 -8.22
CA ASN A 117 -18.17 11.72 -9.09
C ASN A 117 -16.89 11.44 -8.30
N THR A 118 -16.94 11.47 -6.97
CA THR A 118 -15.77 11.24 -6.13
C THR A 118 -15.50 9.74 -6.04
N ARG A 119 -14.27 9.34 -6.33
CA ARG A 119 -13.83 7.95 -6.17
C ARG A 119 -14.01 7.47 -4.72
N ILE A 120 -14.73 6.36 -4.51
CA ILE A 120 -15.01 5.84 -3.17
C ILE A 120 -13.87 4.95 -2.67
N MET A 121 -13.49 3.96 -3.46
CA MET A 121 -12.44 3.00 -3.13
C MET A 121 -11.06 3.54 -3.52
N GLY A 122 -10.04 3.15 -2.78
CA GLY A 122 -8.68 3.61 -3.02
C GLY A 122 -7.71 3.00 -2.01
N VAL A 123 -6.46 3.44 -2.06
CA VAL A 123 -5.38 2.82 -1.27
C VAL A 123 -5.68 2.88 0.22
N LEU A 124 -6.02 4.06 0.75
CA LEU A 124 -6.30 4.25 2.18
C LEU A 124 -7.56 3.50 2.65
N GLN A 125 -8.60 3.47 1.82
CA GLN A 125 -9.84 2.75 2.09
C GLN A 125 -9.59 1.25 2.16
N ARG A 126 -8.83 0.69 1.22
CA ARG A 126 -8.40 -0.71 1.28
C ARG A 126 -7.58 -1.00 2.54
N ILE A 127 -6.62 -0.14 2.88
CA ILE A 127 -5.83 -0.27 4.12
C ILE A 127 -6.76 -0.28 5.35
N ALA A 128 -7.74 0.62 5.40
CA ALA A 128 -8.70 0.71 6.49
C ALA A 128 -9.53 -0.58 6.63
N LEU A 129 -10.11 -1.07 5.53
CA LEU A 129 -10.92 -2.28 5.51
C LEU A 129 -10.09 -3.51 5.90
N CYS A 130 -8.90 -3.68 5.32
CA CYS A 130 -8.02 -4.79 5.67
C CYS A 130 -7.61 -4.73 7.14
N TYR A 131 -7.23 -3.55 7.65
CA TYR A 131 -6.91 -3.37 9.05
C TYR A 131 -8.10 -3.76 9.95
N GLY A 132 -9.31 -3.29 9.64
CA GLY A 132 -10.52 -3.62 10.39
C GLY A 132 -10.81 -5.12 10.40
N ILE A 133 -10.88 -5.74 9.22
CA ILE A 133 -11.17 -7.17 9.05
C ILE A 133 -10.12 -8.02 9.78
N VAL A 134 -8.84 -7.78 9.53
CA VAL A 134 -7.76 -8.57 10.15
C VAL A 134 -7.68 -8.32 11.65
N SER A 135 -7.94 -7.10 12.12
CA SER A 135 -8.01 -6.81 13.57
C SER A 135 -9.10 -7.61 14.26
N LEU A 136 -10.28 -7.72 13.67
CA LEU A 136 -11.37 -8.54 14.21
C LEU A 136 -11.04 -10.03 14.14
N MET A 137 -10.48 -10.51 13.01
CA MET A 137 -10.07 -11.91 12.85
C MET A 137 -9.07 -12.33 13.92
N VAL A 138 -8.01 -11.55 14.12
CA VAL A 138 -6.95 -11.87 15.09
C VAL A 138 -7.44 -11.74 16.54
N HIS A 139 -8.40 -10.84 16.79
CA HIS A 139 -8.94 -10.63 18.13
C HIS A 139 -9.89 -11.75 18.56
N TYR A 140 -10.78 -12.21 17.68
CA TYR A 140 -11.80 -13.21 18.01
C TYR A 140 -11.42 -14.65 17.67
N LEU A 141 -10.51 -14.87 16.73
CA LEU A 141 -10.21 -16.20 16.21
C LEU A 141 -8.85 -16.70 16.70
N SER A 142 -8.76 -18.01 16.87
CA SER A 142 -7.46 -18.66 17.11
C SER A 142 -6.54 -18.54 15.89
N THR A 143 -5.24 -18.63 16.11
CA THR A 143 -4.24 -18.60 15.02
C THR A 143 -4.55 -19.62 13.91
N ARG A 144 -5.05 -20.81 14.26
CA ARG A 144 -5.46 -21.83 13.29
C ARG A 144 -6.60 -21.35 12.38
N TRP A 145 -7.62 -20.74 12.96
CA TRP A 145 -8.78 -20.24 12.21
C TRP A 145 -8.43 -19.05 11.33
N VAL A 146 -7.56 -18.14 11.79
CA VAL A 146 -7.05 -17.04 10.96
C VAL A 146 -6.33 -17.59 9.72
N MET A 147 -5.50 -18.63 9.87
CA MET A 147 -4.82 -19.27 8.74
C MET A 147 -5.79 -19.97 7.78
N VAL A 148 -6.79 -20.70 8.31
CA VAL A 148 -7.83 -21.34 7.49
C VAL A 148 -8.62 -20.32 6.68
N LEU A 149 -9.06 -19.23 7.33
CA LEU A 149 -9.76 -18.15 6.63
C LEU A 149 -8.88 -17.45 5.59
N SER A 150 -7.58 -17.31 5.86
CA SER A 150 -6.65 -16.73 4.87
C SER A 150 -6.55 -17.61 3.63
N VAL A 151 -6.43 -18.94 3.80
CA VAL A 151 -6.46 -19.89 2.68
C VAL A 151 -7.81 -19.83 1.95
N LEU A 152 -8.93 -19.73 2.68
CA LEU A 152 -10.26 -19.60 2.10
C LEU A 152 -10.42 -18.27 1.34
N PHE A 153 -9.85 -17.17 1.82
CA PHE A 153 -9.86 -15.88 1.12
C PHE A 153 -9.10 -15.97 -0.21
N LEU A 154 -7.95 -16.64 -0.25
CA LEU A 154 -7.20 -16.82 -1.48
C LEU A 154 -7.93 -17.75 -2.46
N ILE A 155 -8.23 -18.98 -2.04
CA ILE A 155 -8.84 -19.98 -2.92
C ILE A 155 -10.27 -19.58 -3.30
N GLY A 156 -11.05 -19.07 -2.34
CA GLY A 156 -12.41 -18.60 -2.57
C GLY A 156 -12.44 -17.42 -3.55
N TYR A 157 -11.56 -16.43 -3.39
CA TYR A 157 -11.46 -15.32 -4.34
C TYR A 157 -11.14 -15.80 -5.76
N TRP A 158 -10.20 -16.74 -5.90
CA TRP A 158 -9.87 -17.32 -7.20
C TRP A 158 -11.09 -17.96 -7.87
N PHE A 159 -11.84 -18.80 -7.16
CA PHE A 159 -13.06 -19.40 -7.71
C PHE A 159 -14.16 -18.39 -8.00
N LEU A 160 -14.33 -17.36 -7.15
CA LEU A 160 -15.31 -16.30 -7.39
C LEU A 160 -15.04 -15.57 -8.71
N LEU A 161 -13.78 -15.25 -9.02
CA LEU A 161 -13.46 -14.63 -10.31
C LEU A 161 -13.76 -15.55 -11.49
N LEU A 162 -13.44 -16.84 -11.39
CA LEU A 162 -13.65 -17.80 -12.49
C LEU A 162 -15.13 -18.11 -12.74
N ILE A 163 -15.95 -18.18 -11.68
CA ILE A 163 -17.37 -18.56 -11.77
C ILE A 163 -18.26 -17.37 -12.14
N PHE A 164 -17.99 -16.20 -11.55
CA PHE A 164 -18.83 -15.01 -11.73
C PHE A 164 -18.25 -14.00 -12.73
N GLY A 165 -17.07 -14.27 -13.28
CA GLY A 165 -16.53 -13.53 -14.42
C GLY A 165 -17.18 -13.96 -15.74
N ASN A 166 -16.85 -13.23 -16.81
CA ASN A 166 -17.27 -13.57 -18.16
C ASN A 166 -16.73 -14.95 -18.56
N SER A 167 -17.58 -15.77 -19.17
CA SER A 167 -17.24 -17.14 -19.54
C SER A 167 -16.11 -17.26 -20.58
N SER A 168 -15.86 -16.23 -21.38
CA SER A 168 -14.76 -16.25 -22.37
C SER A 168 -13.41 -15.82 -21.78
N ASP A 169 -13.40 -14.78 -20.95
CA ASP A 169 -12.21 -14.28 -20.27
C ASP A 169 -12.58 -13.67 -18.90
N PRO A 170 -12.60 -14.51 -17.85
CA PRO A 170 -13.00 -14.09 -16.50
C PRO A 170 -11.95 -13.21 -15.80
N LEU A 171 -10.75 -13.07 -16.37
CA LEU A 171 -9.65 -12.27 -15.81
C LEU A 171 -9.34 -11.02 -16.65
N SER A 172 -10.18 -10.72 -17.63
CA SER A 172 -10.12 -9.46 -18.38
C SER A 172 -10.54 -8.25 -17.54
N MET A 173 -10.11 -7.06 -17.94
CA MET A 173 -10.43 -5.82 -17.23
C MET A 173 -11.93 -5.50 -17.21
N THR A 174 -12.66 -5.87 -18.26
CA THR A 174 -14.10 -5.62 -18.40
C THR A 174 -14.97 -6.84 -18.03
N GLY A 175 -14.38 -8.04 -18.02
CA GLY A 175 -15.10 -9.30 -17.80
C GLY A 175 -14.92 -9.90 -16.41
N ASN A 176 -14.10 -9.33 -15.53
CA ASN A 176 -13.87 -9.92 -14.21
C ASN A 176 -15.04 -9.66 -13.24
N ALA A 177 -15.26 -10.60 -12.32
CA ALA A 177 -16.35 -10.51 -11.34
C ALA A 177 -16.21 -9.30 -10.39
N GLY A 178 -14.98 -8.84 -10.11
CA GLY A 178 -14.74 -7.66 -9.29
C GLY A 178 -15.33 -6.40 -9.92
N GLN A 179 -15.09 -6.23 -11.22
CA GLN A 179 -15.63 -5.13 -12.01
C GLN A 179 -17.17 -5.10 -11.97
N TYR A 180 -17.83 -6.25 -12.15
CA TYR A 180 -19.29 -6.32 -12.08
C TYR A 180 -19.83 -5.95 -10.70
N LEU A 181 -19.17 -6.41 -9.63
CA LEU A 181 -19.57 -6.08 -8.26
C LEU A 181 -19.39 -4.59 -7.97
N ASP A 182 -18.26 -4.01 -8.35
CA ASP A 182 -17.96 -2.61 -8.07
C ASP A 182 -18.88 -1.67 -8.87
N GLN A 183 -19.18 -2.00 -10.14
CA GLN A 183 -20.18 -1.25 -10.92
C GLN A 183 -21.58 -1.32 -10.32
N PHE A 184 -21.97 -2.48 -9.79
CA PHE A 184 -23.29 -2.67 -9.16
C PHE A 184 -23.41 -1.91 -7.83
N LEU A 185 -22.38 -1.96 -6.99
CA LEU A 185 -22.43 -1.38 -5.64
C LEU A 185 -22.05 0.11 -5.59
N LEU A 186 -21.03 0.51 -6.35
CA LEU A 186 -20.48 1.86 -6.31
C LEU A 186 -20.99 2.72 -7.48
N GLY A 187 -21.30 2.11 -8.62
CA GLY A 187 -21.65 2.83 -9.84
C GLY A 187 -20.42 3.41 -10.56
N ASN A 188 -20.52 3.58 -11.87
CA ASN A 188 -19.39 3.96 -12.72
C ASN A 188 -18.72 5.29 -12.32
N ALA A 189 -19.50 6.27 -11.87
CA ALA A 189 -19.00 7.58 -11.49
C ALA A 189 -18.03 7.56 -10.29
N HIS A 190 -18.11 6.52 -9.46
CA HIS A 190 -17.32 6.39 -8.24
C HIS A 190 -16.10 5.47 -8.39
N LEU A 191 -15.87 4.93 -9.60
CA LEU A 191 -14.72 4.07 -9.90
C LEU A 191 -13.50 4.88 -10.36
N TYR A 192 -12.36 4.22 -10.42
CA TYR A 192 -11.15 4.78 -11.01
C TYR A 192 -11.24 4.82 -12.54
N HIS A 193 -10.75 5.90 -13.14
CA HIS A 193 -10.86 6.16 -14.59
C HIS A 193 -9.49 6.24 -15.30
N GLY A 194 -8.38 5.95 -14.60
CA GLY A 194 -7.03 6.09 -15.17
C GLY A 194 -6.66 5.04 -16.22
N GLU A 195 -7.46 3.98 -16.37
CA GLU A 195 -7.26 2.90 -17.34
C GLU A 195 -8.01 3.12 -18.67
N GLY A 196 -8.61 4.31 -18.86
CA GLY A 196 -9.46 4.60 -20.02
C GLY A 196 -10.87 4.02 -19.93
N ILE A 197 -11.15 3.22 -18.91
CA ILE A 197 -12.49 2.73 -18.55
C ILE A 197 -12.73 2.90 -17.03
N PRO A 198 -14.01 2.94 -16.57
CA PRO A 198 -14.32 2.94 -15.14
C PRO A 198 -14.01 1.55 -14.54
N PHE A 199 -12.82 1.36 -13.99
CA PHE A 199 -12.35 0.10 -13.38
C PHE A 199 -11.54 0.43 -12.13
N ASP A 200 -11.88 -0.16 -10.98
CA ASP A 200 -11.22 0.13 -9.70
C ASP A 200 -10.25 -1.00 -9.27
N PRO A 201 -8.91 -0.80 -9.36
CA PRO A 201 -7.92 -1.77 -8.89
C PRO A 201 -7.99 -2.01 -7.37
N GLU A 202 -8.53 -1.02 -6.65
CA GLU A 202 -8.70 -1.01 -5.21
C GLU A 202 -10.10 -1.49 -4.77
N GLY A 203 -10.88 -2.07 -5.68
CA GLY A 203 -12.24 -2.58 -5.51
C GLY A 203 -12.54 -3.50 -4.32
N ILE A 204 -13.83 -3.70 -4.05
CA ILE A 204 -14.36 -4.38 -2.85
C ILE A 204 -13.95 -5.85 -2.85
N LEU A 205 -14.16 -6.56 -3.96
CA LEU A 205 -13.91 -8.01 -4.02
C LEU A 205 -12.43 -8.34 -3.83
N SER A 206 -11.54 -7.58 -4.48
CA SER A 206 -10.09 -7.69 -4.34
C SER A 206 -9.55 -7.28 -2.96
N THR A 207 -10.38 -6.68 -2.10
CA THR A 207 -10.00 -6.42 -0.70
C THR A 207 -9.87 -7.72 0.11
N ILE A 208 -10.62 -8.77 -0.25
CA ILE A 208 -10.59 -10.08 0.41
C ILE A 208 -9.20 -10.72 0.38
N PRO A 209 -8.56 -10.96 -0.78
CA PRO A 209 -7.21 -11.52 -0.82
C PRO A 209 -6.17 -10.54 -0.22
N SER A 210 -6.38 -9.23 -0.32
CA SER A 210 -5.45 -8.24 0.26
C SER A 210 -5.38 -8.25 1.79
N CYS A 211 -6.42 -8.75 2.47
CA CYS A 211 -6.37 -9.01 3.92
C CYS A 211 -5.26 -9.99 4.28
N VAL A 212 -4.94 -10.94 3.39
CA VAL A 212 -3.91 -11.96 3.64
C VAL A 212 -2.50 -11.35 3.66
N ASN A 213 -2.24 -10.27 2.90
CA ASN A 213 -1.00 -9.49 3.05
C ASN A 213 -0.84 -8.97 4.49
N VAL A 214 -1.91 -8.44 5.07
CA VAL A 214 -1.93 -7.95 6.47
C VAL A 214 -1.78 -9.10 7.46
N VAL A 215 -2.44 -10.24 7.23
CA VAL A 215 -2.32 -11.43 8.10
C VAL A 215 -0.89 -11.95 8.12
N ILE A 216 -0.25 -12.13 6.96
CA ILE A 216 1.13 -12.61 6.88
C ILE A 216 2.08 -11.60 7.55
N GLY A 217 1.88 -10.30 7.31
CA GLY A 217 2.62 -9.25 8.00
C GLY A 217 2.47 -9.29 9.52
N TYR A 218 1.25 -9.54 10.01
CA TYR A 218 0.97 -9.71 11.44
C TYR A 218 1.73 -10.90 12.04
N PHE A 219 1.68 -12.07 11.40
CA PHE A 219 2.38 -13.25 11.90
C PHE A 219 3.90 -13.12 11.79
N ALA A 220 4.42 -12.45 10.76
CA ALA A 220 5.84 -12.13 10.67
C ALA A 220 6.29 -11.24 11.84
N GLY A 221 5.53 -10.18 12.14
CA GLY A 221 5.80 -9.30 13.28
C GLY A 221 5.72 -10.04 14.62
N LYS A 222 4.71 -10.89 14.81
CA LYS A 222 4.55 -11.74 16.00
C LYS A 222 5.73 -12.72 16.14
N PHE A 223 6.11 -13.40 15.06
CA PHE A 223 7.23 -14.34 15.04
C PHE A 223 8.56 -13.65 15.44
N ILE A 224 8.85 -12.48 14.87
CA ILE A 224 10.05 -11.70 15.19
C ILE A 224 10.07 -11.27 16.67
N GLN A 225 8.92 -10.92 17.24
CA GLN A 225 8.79 -10.57 18.65
C GLN A 225 9.00 -11.78 19.58
N GLU A 226 8.60 -12.99 19.16
CA GLU A 226 8.68 -14.21 19.99
C GLU A 226 10.03 -14.91 19.89
N LYS A 227 10.60 -15.02 18.69
CA LYS A 227 11.88 -15.72 18.43
C LYS A 227 13.09 -14.79 18.43
N GLY A 228 12.89 -13.48 18.40
CA GLY A 228 13.96 -12.51 18.38
C GLY A 228 14.67 -12.42 17.02
N LYS A 229 15.89 -11.87 17.03
CA LYS A 229 16.63 -11.38 15.85
C LYS A 229 17.80 -12.27 15.42
N GLY A 230 17.80 -13.54 15.83
CA GLY A 230 18.90 -14.47 15.55
C GLY A 230 18.93 -15.01 14.12
N PHE A 231 20.02 -15.70 13.78
CA PHE A 231 20.17 -16.40 12.49
C PHE A 231 19.06 -17.41 12.21
N GLU A 232 18.54 -18.10 13.24
CA GLU A 232 17.42 -19.01 13.10
C GLU A 232 16.14 -18.30 12.64
N SER A 233 15.84 -17.13 13.21
CA SER A 233 14.70 -16.31 12.80
C SER A 233 14.83 -15.86 11.35
N ILE A 234 16.02 -15.40 10.97
CA ILE A 234 16.33 -14.97 9.59
C ILE A 234 16.16 -16.14 8.62
N ALA A 235 16.72 -17.31 8.93
CA ALA A 235 16.62 -18.50 8.09
C ALA A 235 15.16 -18.94 7.90
N ARG A 236 14.34 -18.93 8.96
CA ARG A 236 12.92 -19.29 8.87
C ARG A 236 12.11 -18.28 8.06
N LEU A 237 12.38 -16.98 8.21
CA LEU A 237 11.74 -15.95 7.39
C LEU A 237 12.12 -16.09 5.92
N LEU A 238 13.41 -16.34 5.62
CA LEU A 238 13.88 -16.59 4.26
C LEU A 238 13.25 -17.84 3.65
N LEU A 239 13.23 -18.96 4.38
CA LEU A 239 12.62 -20.22 3.91
C LEU A 239 11.13 -20.05 3.64
N ALA A 240 10.40 -19.41 4.56
CA ALA A 240 8.99 -19.10 4.35
C ALA A 240 8.78 -18.19 3.14
N GLY A 241 9.63 -17.15 2.99
CA GLY A 241 9.57 -16.24 1.86
C GLY A 241 9.80 -16.93 0.51
N VAL A 242 10.86 -17.75 0.41
CA VAL A 242 11.17 -18.54 -0.79
C VAL A 242 10.05 -19.53 -1.11
N LEU A 243 9.47 -20.19 -0.10
CA LEU A 243 8.34 -21.09 -0.29
C LEU A 243 7.12 -20.35 -0.85
N LEU A 244 6.79 -19.17 -0.32
CA LEU A 244 5.67 -18.36 -0.85
C LEU A 244 5.91 -17.90 -2.28
N VAL A 245 7.13 -17.46 -2.62
CA VAL A 245 7.51 -17.10 -4.00
C VAL A 245 7.38 -18.31 -4.94
N PHE A 246 7.84 -19.49 -4.51
CA PHE A 246 7.72 -20.72 -5.29
C PHE A 246 6.24 -21.10 -5.52
N LEU A 247 5.41 -21.06 -4.47
CA LEU A 247 3.98 -21.32 -4.59
C LEU A 247 3.28 -20.31 -5.50
N ALA A 248 3.66 -19.04 -5.43
CA ALA A 248 3.14 -18.01 -6.32
C ALA A 248 3.52 -18.27 -7.79
N TRP A 249 4.76 -18.68 -8.04
CA TRP A 249 5.25 -19.03 -9.37
C TRP A 249 4.49 -20.24 -9.94
N CYS A 250 4.24 -21.28 -9.13
CA CYS A 250 3.42 -22.41 -9.53
C CYS A 250 1.96 -22.01 -9.80
N TRP A 251 1.38 -21.15 -8.96
CA TRP A 251 -0.02 -20.73 -9.14
C TRP A 251 -0.17 -19.78 -10.34
N ASN A 252 0.87 -19.02 -10.70
CA ASN A 252 0.87 -18.12 -11.85
C ASN A 252 0.49 -18.80 -13.18
N PHE A 253 0.72 -20.12 -13.33
CA PHE A 253 0.31 -20.87 -14.52
C PHE A 253 -1.20 -20.98 -14.69
N SER A 254 -1.98 -20.97 -13.60
CA SER A 254 -3.44 -21.09 -13.64
C SER A 254 -4.16 -19.83 -13.18
N PHE A 255 -3.51 -19.02 -12.36
CA PHE A 255 -4.01 -17.74 -11.88
C PHE A 255 -2.89 -16.69 -11.96
N PRO A 256 -2.82 -15.93 -13.06
CA PRO A 256 -1.71 -15.01 -13.32
C PRO A 256 -1.50 -13.99 -12.18
N ILE A 257 -0.24 -13.65 -11.94
CA ILE A 257 0.13 -12.55 -11.05
C ILE A 257 -0.40 -11.26 -11.67
N ASN A 258 -1.30 -10.59 -10.95
CA ASN A 258 -1.92 -9.36 -11.41
C ASN A 258 -2.25 -8.47 -10.21
N LYS A 259 -1.61 -7.29 -10.16
CA LYS A 259 -1.82 -6.26 -9.13
C LYS A 259 -3.22 -5.66 -9.19
N LYS A 260 -3.71 -5.36 -10.40
CA LYS A 260 -5.00 -4.68 -10.61
C LYS A 260 -6.19 -5.51 -10.14
N LEU A 261 -6.12 -6.83 -10.31
CA LEU A 261 -7.08 -7.78 -9.74
C LEU A 261 -6.72 -8.20 -8.30
N TRP A 262 -5.53 -7.89 -7.82
CA TRP A 262 -5.02 -8.39 -6.53
C TRP A 262 -5.11 -9.92 -6.39
N THR A 263 -4.63 -10.63 -7.42
CA THR A 263 -4.76 -12.09 -7.49
C THR A 263 -4.06 -12.81 -6.34
N SER A 264 -4.48 -14.03 -6.02
CA SER A 264 -3.90 -14.81 -4.93
C SER A 264 -2.42 -15.13 -5.17
N SER A 265 -2.02 -15.39 -6.42
CA SER A 265 -0.61 -15.51 -6.80
C SER A 265 0.17 -14.22 -6.54
N PHE A 266 -0.43 -13.04 -6.82
CA PHE A 266 0.14 -11.74 -6.49
C PHE A 266 0.31 -11.54 -4.97
N VAL A 267 -0.65 -11.97 -4.14
CA VAL A 267 -0.51 -11.93 -2.68
C VAL A 267 0.66 -12.79 -2.20
N LEU A 268 0.79 -14.01 -2.72
CA LEU A 268 1.86 -14.93 -2.29
C LEU A 268 3.26 -14.42 -2.69
N ILE A 269 3.44 -13.94 -3.93
CA ILE A 269 4.75 -13.45 -4.38
C ILE A 269 5.17 -12.21 -3.59
N THR A 270 4.25 -11.27 -3.35
CA THR A 270 4.54 -10.03 -2.62
C THR A 270 4.86 -10.30 -1.17
N CYS A 271 4.08 -11.14 -0.49
CA CYS A 271 4.38 -11.56 0.88
C CYS A 271 5.70 -12.34 0.99
N GLY A 272 6.00 -13.18 -0.01
CA GLY A 272 7.25 -13.93 -0.06
C GLY A 272 8.46 -13.01 -0.16
N LEU A 273 8.39 -12.01 -1.05
CA LEU A 273 9.42 -10.98 -1.20
C LEU A 273 9.55 -10.11 0.07
N ASP A 274 8.45 -9.72 0.71
CA ASP A 274 8.46 -8.96 1.96
C ASP A 274 9.17 -9.70 3.09
N LEU A 275 8.93 -11.01 3.24
CA LEU A 275 9.62 -11.84 4.22
C LEU A 275 11.13 -11.91 3.94
N ILE A 276 11.52 -12.05 2.68
CA ILE A 276 12.93 -12.05 2.26
C ILE A 276 13.59 -10.70 2.56
N ILE A 277 12.93 -9.59 2.21
CA ILE A 277 13.42 -8.23 2.46
C ILE A 277 13.58 -7.99 3.95
N ILE A 278 12.59 -8.34 4.77
CA ILE A 278 12.67 -8.18 6.22
C ILE A 278 13.79 -9.04 6.82
N ALA A 279 13.96 -10.27 6.35
CA ALA A 279 15.05 -11.13 6.80
C ALA A 279 16.43 -10.51 6.48
N ALA A 280 16.59 -9.95 5.27
CA ALA A 280 17.80 -9.23 4.88
C ALA A 280 18.01 -7.96 5.72
N LEU A 281 16.95 -7.20 6.01
CA LEU A 281 17.02 -6.01 6.86
C LEU A 281 17.42 -6.36 8.30
N ILE A 282 16.86 -7.42 8.87
CA ILE A 282 17.25 -7.91 10.20
C ILE A 282 18.73 -8.30 10.19
N TYR A 283 19.19 -9.03 9.17
CA TYR A 283 20.61 -9.39 9.05
C TYR A 283 21.53 -8.16 9.00
N ILE A 284 21.23 -7.18 8.14
CA ILE A 284 22.07 -5.98 7.94
C ILE A 284 22.08 -5.09 9.19
N ILE A 285 20.91 -4.85 9.78
CA ILE A 285 20.73 -3.86 10.85
C ILE A 285 21.08 -4.46 12.22
N GLU A 286 20.62 -5.68 12.49
CA GLU A 286 20.66 -6.24 13.84
C GLU A 286 21.86 -7.18 14.06
N LEU A 287 22.34 -7.88 13.03
CA LEU A 287 23.51 -8.76 13.14
C LEU A 287 24.80 -8.10 12.65
N LYS A 288 24.77 -7.39 11.52
CA LYS A 288 25.92 -6.61 11.02
C LYS A 288 26.05 -5.22 11.65
N SER A 289 25.08 -4.77 12.43
CA SER A 289 25.07 -3.45 13.09
C SER A 289 25.28 -2.27 12.13
N TYR A 290 24.92 -2.42 10.85
CA TYR A 290 25.08 -1.37 9.84
C TYR A 290 23.85 -0.45 9.83
N VAL A 291 23.89 0.59 10.68
CA VAL A 291 22.73 1.46 10.98
C VAL A 291 22.81 2.89 10.41
N LYS A 292 23.93 3.30 9.80
CA LYS A 292 24.12 4.71 9.40
C LYS A 292 23.06 5.23 8.43
N TRP A 293 22.60 4.39 7.51
CA TRP A 293 21.61 4.72 6.48
C TRP A 293 20.16 4.65 6.99
N THR A 294 19.90 3.97 8.13
CA THR A 294 18.53 3.73 8.61
C THR A 294 17.84 5.02 9.04
N GLY A 295 18.62 6.05 9.43
CA GLY A 295 18.10 7.37 9.78
C GLY A 295 17.23 7.97 8.69
N PHE A 296 17.63 7.83 7.42
CA PHE A 296 16.87 8.35 6.28
C PHE A 296 15.47 7.74 6.20
N PHE A 297 15.35 6.41 6.24
CA PHE A 297 14.06 5.72 6.11
C PHE A 297 13.21 5.79 7.38
N THR A 298 13.81 5.82 8.57
CA THR A 298 13.05 5.90 9.82
C THR A 298 12.25 7.20 9.96
N VAL A 299 12.65 8.28 9.29
CA VAL A 299 11.85 9.51 9.19
C VAL A 299 10.48 9.23 8.58
N PHE A 300 10.45 8.55 7.43
CA PHE A 300 9.21 8.09 6.80
C PHE A 300 8.46 7.11 7.70
N GLY A 301 9.18 6.14 8.28
CA GLY A 301 8.59 5.09 9.10
C GLY A 301 7.88 5.61 10.35
N LYS A 302 8.27 6.76 10.90
CA LYS A 302 7.63 7.33 12.11
C LYS A 302 6.27 7.97 11.85
N ASN A 303 6.05 8.53 10.64
CA ASN A 303 4.81 9.21 10.24
C ASN A 303 4.31 8.75 8.85
N PRO A 304 4.12 7.45 8.61
CA PRO A 304 4.00 6.89 7.27
C PRO A 304 2.72 7.34 6.55
N LEU A 305 1.56 7.20 7.21
CA LEU A 305 0.27 7.61 6.64
C LEU A 305 0.20 9.12 6.39
N PHE A 306 0.74 9.92 7.32
CA PHE A 306 0.73 11.37 7.18
C PHE A 306 1.58 11.83 5.98
N ILE A 307 2.80 11.31 5.85
CA ILE A 307 3.69 11.70 4.75
C ILE A 307 3.11 11.27 3.40
N TYR A 308 2.48 10.09 3.34
CA TYR A 308 1.75 9.63 2.16
C TYR A 308 0.62 10.63 1.76
N ILE A 309 -0.23 11.02 2.71
CA ILE A 309 -1.31 11.99 2.46
C ILE A 309 -0.75 13.34 2.00
N VAL A 310 0.33 13.81 2.62
CA VAL A 310 0.99 15.06 2.22
C VAL A 310 1.52 14.97 0.80
N ALA A 311 2.11 13.85 0.39
CA ALA A 311 2.60 13.66 -0.97
C ALA A 311 1.46 13.78 -2.01
N ASP A 312 0.33 13.11 -1.79
CA ASP A 312 -0.83 13.19 -2.68
C ASP A 312 -1.45 14.61 -2.67
N LEU A 313 -1.64 15.22 -1.50
CA LEU A 313 -2.18 16.58 -1.40
C LEU A 313 -1.28 17.62 -2.05
N LEU A 314 0.05 17.51 -1.92
CA LEU A 314 0.98 18.43 -2.57
C LEU A 314 0.82 18.40 -4.10
N LEU A 315 0.67 17.21 -4.70
CA LEU A 315 0.40 17.11 -6.13
C LEU A 315 -0.94 17.77 -6.52
N VAL A 316 -2.01 17.51 -5.76
CA VAL A 316 -3.32 18.11 -6.04
C VAL A 316 -3.26 19.64 -5.92
N ILE A 317 -2.59 20.16 -4.88
CA ILE A 317 -2.39 21.61 -4.68
C ILE A 317 -1.64 22.23 -5.86
N ILE A 318 -0.53 21.61 -6.30
CA ILE A 318 0.25 22.10 -7.43
C ILE A 318 -0.62 22.18 -8.70
N ASN A 319 -1.37 21.11 -8.99
CA ASN A 319 -2.25 21.06 -10.16
C ASN A 319 -3.42 22.04 -10.08
N THR A 320 -3.89 22.34 -8.86
CA THR A 320 -4.99 23.29 -8.64
C THR A 320 -4.55 24.75 -8.79
N ILE A 321 -3.34 25.10 -8.31
CA ILE A 321 -2.81 26.48 -8.40
C ILE A 321 -2.40 26.82 -9.84
N PHE A 322 -1.91 25.83 -10.58
CA PHE A 322 -1.46 25.99 -11.96
C PHE A 322 -2.30 25.15 -12.94
N PRO A 323 -3.59 25.46 -13.15
CA PRO A 323 -4.48 24.60 -13.93
C PRO A 323 -4.22 24.66 -15.45
N LYS A 324 -3.62 25.76 -15.95
CA LYS A 324 -3.38 25.98 -17.39
C LYS A 324 -1.97 25.62 -17.86
N SER A 325 -1.04 25.49 -16.92
CA SER A 325 0.32 25.03 -17.16
C SER A 325 0.45 23.76 -16.36
N ASP A 326 0.63 22.59 -16.98
CA ASP A 326 1.06 21.39 -16.26
C ASP A 326 2.38 21.75 -15.55
N PHE A 327 2.32 22.30 -14.33
CA PHE A 327 3.46 22.95 -13.70
C PHE A 327 4.47 21.92 -13.25
N ALA A 328 3.97 20.76 -12.80
CA ALA A 328 4.80 19.59 -12.58
C ALA A 328 5.50 19.16 -13.87
N GLY A 329 4.80 19.14 -15.01
CA GLY A 329 5.40 18.85 -16.31
C GLY A 329 6.29 19.92 -16.86
N TRP A 330 6.01 21.19 -16.60
CA TRP A 330 6.84 22.31 -16.99
C TRP A 330 8.15 22.28 -16.21
N ILE A 331 8.09 22.08 -14.88
CA ILE A 331 9.29 21.88 -14.06
C ILE A 331 10.07 20.67 -14.56
N ASN A 332 9.39 19.54 -14.83
CA ASN A 332 10.05 18.36 -15.33
C ASN A 332 10.74 18.62 -16.67
N THR A 333 10.04 19.25 -17.63
CA THR A 333 10.56 19.53 -18.97
C THR A 333 11.69 20.56 -18.94
N VAL A 334 11.54 21.66 -18.20
CA VAL A 334 12.48 22.78 -18.22
C VAL A 334 13.73 22.54 -17.39
N PHE A 335 13.61 21.86 -16.23
CA PHE A 335 14.74 21.62 -15.35
C PHE A 335 15.29 20.21 -15.48
N PHE A 336 14.45 19.21 -15.22
CA PHE A 336 14.93 17.84 -15.07
C PHE A 336 15.27 17.17 -16.39
N GLN A 337 14.42 17.31 -17.40
CA GLN A 337 14.65 16.81 -18.76
C GLN A 337 15.73 17.61 -19.49
N ALA A 338 15.93 18.89 -19.17
CA ALA A 338 17.03 19.67 -19.70
C ALA A 338 18.40 19.21 -19.16
N ILE A 339 18.46 18.80 -17.88
CA ILE A 339 19.70 18.29 -17.25
C ILE A 339 19.96 16.83 -17.65
N ALA A 340 18.92 15.98 -17.60
CA ALA A 340 19.01 14.55 -17.85
C ALA A 340 17.79 14.07 -18.65
N PRO A 341 17.86 14.07 -19.99
CA PRO A 341 16.73 13.67 -20.82
C PRO A 341 16.29 12.21 -20.62
N GLY A 342 15.00 11.96 -20.85
CA GLY A 342 14.41 10.63 -20.84
C GLY A 342 14.12 10.11 -19.43
N PRO A 343 14.28 8.78 -19.20
CA PRO A 343 13.95 8.13 -17.93
C PRO A 343 14.68 8.71 -16.71
N PHE A 344 15.89 9.25 -16.90
CA PHE A 344 16.68 9.84 -15.82
C PHE A 344 16.07 11.12 -15.27
N GLY A 345 15.53 12.00 -16.11
CA GLY A 345 14.88 13.23 -15.68
C GLY A 345 13.59 12.95 -14.90
N SER A 346 12.80 11.98 -15.35
CA SER A 346 11.62 11.47 -14.64
C SER A 346 11.98 10.94 -13.24
N LEU A 347 13.02 10.11 -13.15
CA LEU A 347 13.52 9.62 -11.87
C LEU A 347 14.03 10.75 -10.97
N LEU A 348 14.75 11.73 -11.52
CA LEU A 348 15.28 12.84 -10.75
C LEU A 348 14.16 13.73 -10.18
N PHE A 349 13.10 13.99 -10.96
CA PHE A 349 11.90 14.65 -10.48
C PHE A 349 11.26 13.88 -9.32
N ALA A 350 11.06 12.57 -9.49
CA ALA A 350 10.45 11.72 -8.47
C ALA A 350 11.27 11.71 -7.17
N ILE A 351 12.59 11.63 -7.26
CA ILE A 351 13.51 11.70 -6.11
C ILE A 351 13.41 13.07 -5.43
N CYS A 352 13.44 14.16 -6.20
CA CYS A 352 13.31 15.52 -5.64
C CYS A 352 11.98 15.71 -4.92
N PHE A 353 10.88 15.25 -5.52
CA PHE A 353 9.55 15.31 -4.89
C PHE A 353 9.50 14.47 -3.60
N MET A 354 10.05 13.26 -3.63
CA MET A 354 10.20 12.41 -2.44
C MET A 354 11.05 13.10 -1.35
N LEU A 355 12.14 13.78 -1.70
CA LEU A 355 12.99 14.50 -0.75
C LEU A 355 12.28 15.72 -0.15
N VAL A 356 11.41 16.40 -0.88
CA VAL A 356 10.54 17.45 -0.33
C VAL A 356 9.61 16.85 0.73
N CYS A 357 8.98 15.72 0.44
CA CYS A 357 8.14 15.01 1.41
C CYS A 357 8.95 14.51 2.62
N TRP A 358 10.19 14.03 2.38
CA TRP A 358 11.12 13.63 3.43
C TRP A 358 11.47 14.80 4.35
N LEU A 359 11.71 15.99 3.81
CA LEU A 359 12.03 17.18 4.59
C LEU A 359 10.90 17.54 5.55
N ILE A 360 9.65 17.45 5.10
CA ILE A 360 8.46 17.64 5.96
C ILE A 360 8.47 16.61 7.09
N GLY A 361 8.67 15.33 6.76
CA GLY A 361 8.80 14.26 7.75
C GLY A 361 9.95 14.50 8.74
N TYR A 362 11.09 14.99 8.26
CA TYR A 362 12.28 15.27 9.06
C TYR A 362 12.03 16.42 10.04
N VAL A 363 11.34 17.48 9.61
CA VAL A 363 10.94 18.58 10.50
C VAL A 363 10.02 18.08 11.62
N LEU A 364 9.06 17.19 11.31
CA LEU A 364 8.20 16.57 12.32
C LEU A 364 9.00 15.72 13.30
N ASP A 365 9.95 14.92 12.80
CA ASP A 365 10.80 14.08 13.64
C ASP A 365 11.69 14.91 14.57
N LYS A 366 12.30 15.99 14.05
CA LYS A 366 13.08 16.94 14.86
C LYS A 366 12.24 17.60 15.96
N LYS A 367 10.97 17.89 15.67
CA LYS A 367 9.99 18.41 16.64
C LYS A 367 9.34 17.33 17.51
N LYS A 368 9.69 16.05 17.34
CA LYS A 368 9.10 14.88 18.04
C LYS A 368 7.58 14.78 17.88
N ILE A 369 7.05 15.20 16.75
CA ILE A 369 5.62 15.13 16.42
C ILE A 369 5.34 13.81 15.71
N TYR A 370 4.50 12.96 16.30
CA TYR A 370 4.11 11.66 15.77
C TYR A 370 2.61 11.56 15.59
N ILE A 371 2.14 11.70 14.36
CA ILE A 371 0.73 11.68 13.99
C ILE A 371 0.31 10.23 13.80
N ARG A 372 -0.64 9.78 14.61
CA ARG A 372 -1.23 8.44 14.52
C ARG A 372 -2.74 8.57 14.37
N VAL A 373 -3.28 7.81 13.44
CA VAL A 373 -4.72 7.67 13.20
C VAL A 373 -5.26 6.49 13.98
#